data_AF-A0A349NZT2-F1
#
_entry.id   AF-A0A349NZT2-F1
#
_cell.length_a   1.000
_cell.length_b   1.000
_cell.length_c   1.000
_cell.angle_alpha   90.00
_cell.angle_beta   90.00
_cell.angle_gamma   90.00
#
_symmetry.space_group_name_H-M   'P 1'
#
loop_
_entity.id
_entity.type
_entity.pdbx_description
1 polymer ?
#
loop_
_entity_poly.entity_id
_entity_poly.type
_entity_poly.pdbx_seq_one_letter_code
_entity_poly.pdbx_strand_id
1 'polypeptide(L)' 'MPFKYSKELIDETILCFKDEDGLDISEETAEEYLDGLSGLFLAFAGRSPRSHLTGDAGSPTDLITPHSCKD' A
#
# COMPACT_ATOMS: atom_id res chain seq x y z
N MET A 1 14.69 0.06 -4.14
CA MET A 1 15.54 1.04 -3.43
C MET A 1 14.72 1.54 -2.26
N PRO A 2 15.24 1.55 -1.03
CA PRO A 2 14.53 2.17 0.09
C PRO A 2 14.31 3.65 -0.22
N PHE A 3 13.12 4.15 0.06
CA PHE A 3 12.84 5.57 -0.05
C PHE A 3 13.68 6.28 1.01
N LYS A 4 14.42 7.32 0.63
CA LYS A 4 15.19 8.11 1.60
C LYS A 4 14.36 9.31 2.00
N TYR A 5 13.98 9.36 3.27
CA TYR A 5 13.35 10.55 3.83
C TYR A 5 14.37 11.68 3.98
N SER A 6 13.87 12.91 3.93
CA SER A 6 14.69 14.08 4.27
C SER A 6 15.04 14.05 5.75
N LYS A 7 16.25 14.45 6.09
CA LYS A 7 16.70 14.57 7.49
C LYS A 7 15.75 15.44 8.33
N GLU A 8 15.25 16.54 7.77
CA GLU A 8 14.29 17.43 8.42
C GLU A 8 13.03 16.69 8.88
N LEU A 9 12.41 15.89 8.00
CA LEU A 9 11.24 15.06 8.34
C LEU A 9 11.54 14.03 9.43
N ILE A 10 12.72 13.41 9.41
CA ILE A 10 13.15 12.45 10.43
C ILE A 10 13.29 13.18 11.78
N ASP A 11 14.01 14.29 11.81
CA ASP A 11 14.24 15.10 13.01
C ASP A 11 12.91 15.60 13.61
N GLU A 12 11.98 16.07 12.77
CA GLU A 12 10.63 16.48 13.19
C GLU A 12 9.81 15.31 13.73
N THR A 13 9.92 14.12 13.14
CA THR A 13 9.22 12.92 13.63
C THR A 13 9.71 12.57 15.04
N ILE A 14 11.03 12.54 15.26
CA ILE A 14 11.61 12.27 16.58
C ILE A 14 11.13 13.31 17.61
N LEU A 15 11.15 14.59 17.22
CA LEU A 15 10.68 15.67 18.09
C LEU A 15 9.20 15.52 18.45
N CYS A 16 8.35 15.15 17.48
CA CYS A 16 6.92 14.96 17.68
C CYS A 16 6.63 13.85 18.71
N PHE A 17 7.26 12.68 18.56
CA PHE A 17 7.12 11.58 19.53
C PHE A 17 7.63 11.95 20.93
N LYS A 18 8.67 12.78 21.00
CA LYS A 18 9.20 13.26 22.27
C LYS A 18 8.26 14.26 22.95
N ASP A 19 7.71 15.19 22.20
CA ASP A 19 6.88 16.28 22.74
C ASP A 19 5.45 15.84 23.05
N GLU A 20 4.86 14.98 22.22
CA GLU A 20 3.47 14.52 22.38
C GLU A 20 3.35 13.28 23.27
N ASP A 21 4.25 12.30 23.09
CA ASP A 21 4.17 11.00 23.77
C ASP A 21 5.26 10.80 24.84
N GLY A 22 6.23 11.71 24.94
CA GLY A 22 7.37 11.56 25.85
C GLY A 22 8.34 10.45 25.45
N LEU A 23 8.30 10.01 24.19
CA LEU A 23 9.10 8.90 23.68
C LEU A 23 10.35 9.40 22.98
N ASP A 24 11.52 8.93 23.42
CA ASP A 24 12.79 9.17 22.74
C ASP A 24 13.07 8.02 21.78
N ILE A 25 12.88 8.26 20.49
CA ILE A 25 13.04 7.25 19.42
C ILE A 25 14.31 7.51 18.62
N SER A 26 14.92 6.45 18.09
CA SER A 26 16.10 6.58 17.23
C SER A 26 15.72 7.02 15.82
N GLU A 27 16.69 7.50 15.05
CA GLU A 27 16.54 7.80 13.62
C GLU A 27 16.07 6.57 12.82
N GLU A 28 16.62 5.38 13.10
CA GLU A 28 16.18 4.12 12.48
C GLU A 28 14.70 3.83 12.77
N THR A 29 14.26 3.99 14.01
CA THR A 29 12.85 3.79 14.38
C THR A 29 11.93 4.83 13.73
N ALA A 30 12.38 6.09 13.61
CA ALA A 30 11.63 7.12 12.91
C ALA A 30 11.48 6.79 11.41
N GLU A 31 12.53 6.29 10.77
CA GLU A 31 12.48 5.82 9.38
C GLU A 31 11.48 4.66 9.20
N GLU A 32 11.49 3.68 10.11
CA GLU A 32 10.54 2.56 10.08
C GLU A 32 9.07 3.02 10.19
N TYR A 33 8.79 3.99 11.06
CA TYR A 33 7.45 4.57 11.19
C TYR A 33 7.01 5.33 9.95
N LEU A 34 7.93 6.12 9.37
CA LEU A 34 7.66 6.84 8.12
C LEU A 34 7.41 5.88 6.95
N ASP A 35 8.13 4.75 6.89
CA ASP A 35 7.89 3.68 5.92
C ASP A 35 6.52 3.02 6.09
N GLY A 36 6.11 2.74 7.32
CA GLY A 36 4.76 2.24 7.61
C GLY A 36 3.67 3.23 7.17
N LEU A 37 3.86 4.52 7.46
CA LEU A 37 2.92 5.58 7.12
C LEU A 37 2.81 5.79 5.60
N SER A 38 3.94 5.88 4.89
CA SER A 38 3.95 6.06 3.44
C SER A 38 3.35 4.85 2.71
N GLY A 39 3.61 3.64 3.19
CA GLY A 39 2.98 2.41 2.71
C GLY A 39 1.46 2.42 2.89
N LEU A 40 0.97 2.90 4.05
CA LEU A 40 -0.46 3.05 4.31
C LEU A 40 -1.10 4.07 3.35
N PHE A 41 -0.50 5.24 3.20
CA PHE A 41 -0.97 6.26 2.24
C PHE A 41 -0.99 5.72 0.81
N LEU A 42 0.04 4.97 0.39
CA LEU A 42 0.10 4.37 -0.93
C LEU A 42 -0.98 3.30 -1.11
N ALA A 43 -1.31 2.51 -0.09
CA ALA A 43 -2.41 1.55 -0.15
C ALA A 43 -3.77 2.25 -0.34
N PHE A 44 -3.98 3.39 0.33
CA PHE A 44 -5.18 4.21 0.12
C PHE A 44 -5.21 4.88 -1.26
N ALA A 45 -4.09 5.42 -1.72
CA ALA A 45 -3.97 6.07 -3.04
C ALA A 45 -4.04 5.06 -4.20
N GLY A 46 -3.52 3.85 -3.99
CA GLY A 46 -3.52 2.72 -4.93
C GLY A 46 -4.88 2.05 -5.06
N ARG A 47 -5.83 2.36 -4.19
CA ARG A 47 -7.26 2.07 -4.40
C ARG A 47 -7.88 3.09 -5.37
N SER A 48 -7.25 3.29 -6.53
CA SER A 48 -8.03 3.62 -7.71
C SER A 48 -8.74 2.33 -8.09
N PRO A 49 -10.08 2.21 -8.00
CA PRO A 49 -10.77 1.10 -8.60
C PRO A 49 -10.57 1.28 -10.11
N ARG A 50 -9.53 0.67 -10.65
CA ARG A 50 -9.47 0.35 -12.08
C ARG A 50 -10.41 -0.83 -12.29
N SER A 51 -11.69 -0.59 -11.98
CA SER A 51 -12.79 -1.40 -12.47
C SER A 51 -12.79 -1.21 -13.98
N HIS A 52 -12.39 -2.26 -14.68
CA HIS A 52 -12.86 -2.58 -16.02
C HIS A 52 -12.40 -1.64 -17.15
N LEU A 53 -11.24 -1.93 -17.74
CA LEU A 53 -11.10 -1.87 -19.20
C LEU A 53 -10.60 -3.23 -19.68
N THR A 54 -11.56 -3.96 -20.23
CA THR A 54 -11.48 -5.14 -21.08
C THR A 54 -10.35 -5.10 -22.12
N GLY A 55 -9.75 -6.26 -22.37
CA GLY A 55 -8.83 -6.55 -23.49
C GLY A 55 -7.83 -7.65 -23.08
N ASP A 56 -8.30 -8.88 -22.85
CA ASP A 56 -8.34 -10.01 -23.81
C ASP A 56 -6.96 -10.62 -24.12
N ALA A 57 -6.80 -11.90 -23.75
CA ALA A 57 -6.27 -13.01 -24.59
C ALA A 57 -5.51 -14.10 -23.80
N GLY A 58 -6.18 -15.27 -23.63
CA GLY A 58 -5.60 -16.61 -23.40
C GLY A 58 -5.20 -16.95 -21.95
N SER A 59 -5.44 -18.13 -21.37
CA SER A 59 -5.86 -19.48 -21.82
C SER A 59 -5.96 -20.36 -20.53
N PRO A 60 -6.17 -21.68 -20.58
CA PRO A 60 -7.38 -22.44 -20.88
C PRO A 60 -7.86 -23.24 -19.64
N THR A 61 -9.16 -23.49 -19.51
CA THR A 61 -9.62 -24.72 -18.83
C THR A 61 -11.00 -25.08 -19.36
N ASP A 62 -11.00 -26.17 -20.13
CA ASP A 62 -12.17 -26.93 -20.52
C ASP A 62 -13.03 -27.35 -19.32
N LEU A 63 -14.28 -27.69 -19.68
CA LEU A 63 -15.29 -28.42 -18.91
C LEU A 63 -16.14 -27.58 -17.94
N ILE A 64 -17.36 -27.23 -18.39
CA ILE A 64 -18.60 -27.91 -17.96
C ILE A 64 -19.74 -27.55 -18.95
N THR A 65 -20.43 -28.60 -19.37
CA THR A 65 -21.52 -28.78 -20.35
C THR A 65 -22.68 -27.77 -20.30
N PRO A 66 -23.25 -27.31 -21.45
CA PRO A 66 -24.51 -26.58 -21.45
C PRO A 66 -25.70 -27.52 -21.19
N HIS A 67 -26.42 -27.28 -20.10
CA HIS A 67 -27.72 -27.87 -19.84
C HIS A 67 -28.74 -27.26 -20.81
N SER A 68 -29.20 -28.06 -21.79
CA SER A 68 -30.29 -27.67 -22.69
C SER A 68 -31.61 -27.84 -21.95
N CYS A 69 -32.24 -26.73 -21.56
CA CYS A 69 -33.66 -26.67 -21.24
C CYS A 69 -34.29 -25.60 -22.12
N LYS A 70 -35.11 -26.03 -23.10
CA LYS A 70 -36.32 -25.31 -23.49
C LYS A 70 -37.22 -26.14 -24.41
N ASP A 71 -38.45 -26.28 -23.91
CA ASP A 71 -39.76 -26.60 -24.52
C ASP A 71 -39.93 -27.89 -25.36
#